data_AF-A0A7Y5XXK4-F1
#
_entry.id   AF-A0A7Y5XXK4-F1
#
_cell.length_a   1.000
_cell.length_b   1.000
_cell.length_c   1.000
_cell.angle_alpha   90.00
_cell.angle_beta   90.00
_cell.angle_gamma   90.00
#
_symmetry.space_group_name_H-M   'P 1'
#
loop_
_entity.id
_entity.type
_entity.pdbx_description
1 polymer ?
#
loop_
_entity_poly.entity_id
_entity_poly.type
_entity_poly.pdbx_seq_one_letter_code
_entity_poly.pdbx_strand_id
1 'polypeptide(L)'
;LLRRYGLRLPHPGRWSEQAEALLSDEFELQVERRESAERAPVRSWEESLQTFAPLRAVTSRLDDAASATLRTEFEALEERFRDVMPTYVVALGKRR
;
A
#
# COMPACT_ATOMS: atom_id res chain seq x y z
N LEU A 1 -7.02 -10.07 10.02
CA LEU A 1 -7.54 -9.41 8.79
C LEU A 1 -6.43 -9.01 7.81
N LEU A 2 -5.37 -8.35 8.27
CA LEU A 2 -4.24 -7.90 7.45
C LEU A 2 -3.16 -8.96 7.22
N ARG A 3 -3.10 -10.06 8.01
CA ARG A 3 -2.13 -11.17 7.81
C ARG A 3 -2.07 -11.75 6.38
N ARG A 4 -3.11 -11.56 5.56
CA ARG A 4 -3.12 -11.96 4.14
C ARG A 4 -2.45 -10.96 3.20
N TYR A 5 -2.40 -9.69 3.59
CA TYR A 5 -1.80 -8.61 2.80
C TYR A 5 -0.29 -8.69 2.97
N GLY A 6 0.38 -9.03 1.88
CA GLY A 6 1.82 -9.32 1.83
C GLY A 6 2.16 -10.73 1.34
N LEU A 7 1.19 -11.66 1.29
CA LEU A 7 1.46 -13.06 0.90
C LEU A 7 0.83 -13.51 -0.41
N ARG A 8 -0.33 -12.98 -0.88
CA ARG A 8 -1.07 -13.58 -2.03
C ARG A 8 -1.93 -12.66 -2.94
N LEU A 9 -1.85 -11.33 -2.86
CA LEU A 9 -2.62 -10.39 -3.73
C LEU A 9 -1.69 -9.32 -4.33
N PRO A 10 -2.09 -8.57 -5.38
CA PRO A 10 -1.19 -7.66 -6.10
C PRO A 10 -0.55 -6.68 -5.12
N HIS A 11 0.69 -6.98 -4.75
CA HIS A 11 1.48 -6.05 -3.97
C HIS A 11 1.78 -4.88 -4.91
N PRO A 12 1.81 -3.61 -4.45
CA PRO A 12 2.22 -2.48 -5.28
C PRO A 12 3.57 -2.73 -5.99
N GLY A 13 4.42 -3.57 -5.39
CA GLY A 13 5.68 -4.03 -5.97
C GLY A 13 5.58 -5.02 -7.15
N ARG A 14 4.40 -5.55 -7.49
CA ARG A 14 4.12 -6.33 -8.72
C ARG A 14 3.28 -5.56 -9.74
N TRP A 15 3.00 -4.28 -9.46
CA TRP A 15 2.22 -3.45 -10.37
C TRP A 15 2.90 -3.27 -11.73
N SER A 16 4.24 -3.27 -11.78
CA SER A 16 5.02 -3.26 -13.03
C SER A 16 4.66 -4.42 -13.94
N GLU A 17 4.66 -5.64 -13.42
CA GLU A 17 4.34 -6.88 -14.15
C GLU A 17 2.88 -6.84 -14.69
N GLN A 18 1.96 -6.25 -13.92
CA GLN A 18 0.55 -6.12 -14.31
C GLN A 18 0.31 -5.00 -15.32
N ALA A 19 0.99 -3.87 -15.19
CA ALA A 19 0.87 -2.74 -16.11
C ALA A 19 1.39 -3.11 -17.50
N GLU A 20 2.51 -3.84 -17.56
CA GLU A 20 3.05 -4.34 -18.82
C GLU A 20 2.10 -5.33 -19.51
N ALA A 21 1.52 -6.28 -18.76
CA ALA A 21 0.54 -7.21 -19.31
C ALA A 21 -0.75 -6.53 -19.81
N LEU A 22 -1.17 -5.42 -19.19
CA LEU A 22 -2.44 -4.74 -19.51
C LEU A 22 -2.31 -3.68 -20.62
N LEU A 23 -1.15 -3.05 -20.78
CA LEU A 23 -1.01 -1.82 -21.58
C LEU A 23 0.03 -1.91 -22.71
N SER A 24 0.81 -2.99 -22.79
CA SER A 24 1.91 -3.12 -23.78
C SER A 24 1.47 -3.24 -25.25
N ASP A 25 0.19 -3.55 -25.49
CA ASP A 25 -0.38 -3.62 -26.84
C ASP A 25 -0.53 -2.21 -27.46
N GLU A 26 -0.93 -1.22 -26.67
CA GLU A 26 -1.16 0.16 -27.14
C GLU A 26 -0.02 1.13 -26.78
N PHE A 27 0.76 0.82 -25.75
CA PHE A 27 1.78 1.70 -25.21
C PHE A 27 3.15 1.04 -25.16
N GLU A 28 4.19 1.80 -25.45
CA GLU A 28 5.54 1.49 -25.01
C GLU A 28 5.69 1.98 -23.55
N LEU A 29 5.91 1.05 -22.62
CA LEU A 29 6.00 1.35 -21.18
C LEU A 29 7.44 1.31 -20.70
N GLN A 30 7.85 2.34 -19.96
CA GLN A 30 9.06 2.35 -19.15
C GLN A 30 8.65 2.33 -17.68
N VAL A 31 9.06 1.29 -16.96
CA VAL A 31 8.71 1.10 -15.55
C VAL A 31 9.95 1.15 -14.68
N GLU A 32 9.98 2.08 -13.72
CA GLU A 32 11.10 2.28 -12.81
C GLU A 32 10.62 2.18 -11.36
N ARG A 33 11.33 1.40 -10.55
CA ARG A 33 11.13 1.40 -9.11
C ARG A 33 12.00 2.50 -8.49
N ARG A 34 11.37 3.38 -7.73
CA ARG A 34 12.04 4.48 -7.01
C ARG A 34 11.86 4.34 -5.51
N GLU A 35 12.85 4.83 -4.79
CA GLU A 35 12.76 5.05 -3.36
C GLU A 35 12.18 6.44 -3.08
N SER A 36 11.37 6.55 -2.04
CA SER A 36 10.93 7.85 -1.52
C SER A 36 12.12 8.60 -0.96
N ALA A 37 12.20 9.91 -1.24
CA ALA A 37 13.23 10.79 -0.68
C ALA A 37 13.09 10.92 0.85
N GLU A 38 11.89 10.70 1.38
CA GLU A 38 11.58 10.79 2.80
C GLU A 38 10.90 9.53 3.32
N ARG A 39 11.18 9.20 4.58
CA ARG A 39 10.45 8.16 5.30
C ARG A 39 9.02 8.65 5.56
N ALA A 40 8.07 7.74 5.47
CA ALA A 40 6.72 8.04 5.93
C ALA A 40 6.76 8.31 7.45
N PRO A 41 6.09 9.36 7.95
CA PRO A 41 6.01 9.59 9.38
C PRO A 41 5.26 8.43 10.04
N VAL A 42 5.77 7.95 11.17
CA VAL A 42 5.05 7.01 12.04
C VAL A 42 3.87 7.75 12.64
N ARG A 43 2.65 7.23 12.44
CA ARG A 43 1.42 7.83 12.96
C ARG A 43 0.81 6.89 13.98
N SER A 44 0.22 7.43 15.04
CA SER A 44 -0.66 6.64 15.90
C SER A 44 -1.86 6.10 15.11
N TRP A 45 -2.51 5.07 15.65
CA TRP A 45 -3.75 4.54 15.09
C TRP A 45 -4.81 5.63 14.92
N GLU A 46 -4.95 6.49 15.92
CA GLU A 46 -5.89 7.60 15.93
C GLU A 46 -5.59 8.64 14.84
N GLU A 47 -4.32 9.02 14.65
CA GLU A 47 -3.89 9.92 13.56
C GLU A 47 -4.09 9.27 12.18
N SER A 48 -3.82 7.97 12.05
CA SER A 48 -4.06 7.22 10.82
C SER A 48 -5.53 7.19 10.46
N LEU A 49 -6.42 7.00 11.45
CA LEU A 49 -7.85 7.15 11.25
C LEU A 49 -8.19 8.57 10.81
N GLN A 50 -7.67 9.63 11.43
CA GLN A 50 -8.00 11.01 11.04
C GLN A 50 -7.52 11.39 9.63
N THR A 51 -6.40 10.84 9.18
CA THR A 51 -5.77 11.21 7.91
C THR A 51 -6.16 10.33 6.74
N PHE A 52 -6.61 9.09 6.98
CA PHE A 52 -6.90 8.12 5.91
C PHE A 52 -8.38 7.70 5.89
N ALA A 53 -9.17 8.37 5.04
CA ALA A 53 -10.61 8.13 4.92
C ALA A 53 -11.01 6.67 4.63
N PRO A 54 -10.28 5.90 3.78
CA PRO A 54 -10.59 4.49 3.57
C PRO A 54 -10.48 3.63 4.83
N LEU A 55 -9.47 3.87 5.69
CA LEU A 55 -9.33 3.14 6.95
C LEU A 55 -10.50 3.45 7.88
N ARG A 56 -10.91 4.71 8.01
CA ARG A 56 -12.12 5.06 8.79
C ARG A 56 -13.36 4.33 8.30
N ALA A 57 -13.56 4.30 6.98
CA ALA A 57 -14.73 3.67 6.37
C ALA A 57 -14.77 2.15 6.58
N VAL A 58 -13.60 1.50 6.68
CA VAL A 58 -13.51 0.09 7.04
C VAL A 58 -13.82 -0.09 8.53
N THR A 59 -13.15 0.66 9.40
CA THR A 59 -13.31 0.54 10.85
C THR A 59 -14.75 0.82 11.29
N SER A 60 -15.46 1.76 10.67
CA SER A 60 -16.86 2.07 11.01
C SER A 60 -17.86 0.96 10.71
N ARG A 61 -17.45 -0.09 9.98
CA ARG A 61 -18.28 -1.27 9.64
C ARG A 61 -17.93 -2.50 10.47
N LEU A 62 -16.91 -2.41 11.31
CA LEU A 62 -16.43 -3.49 12.15
C LEU A 62 -17.04 -3.36 13.55
N ASP A 63 -17.22 -4.49 14.23
CA ASP A 63 -17.46 -4.48 15.68
C ASP A 63 -16.18 -4.12 16.45
N ASP A 64 -16.30 -3.92 17.76
CA ASP A 64 -15.18 -3.51 18.61
C ASP A 64 -14.05 -4.55 18.63
N ALA A 65 -14.40 -5.84 18.60
CA ALA A 65 -13.41 -6.93 18.64
C ALA A 65 -12.60 -6.99 17.33
N ALA A 66 -13.26 -6.86 16.18
CA ALA A 66 -12.64 -6.82 14.87
C ALA A 66 -11.84 -5.52 14.68
N SER A 67 -12.32 -4.39 15.20
CA SER A 67 -11.60 -3.11 15.19
C SER A 67 -10.32 -3.18 16.01
N ALA A 68 -10.36 -3.77 17.22
CA ALA A 68 -9.18 -3.98 18.04
C ALA A 68 -8.16 -4.90 17.35
N THR A 69 -8.64 -5.98 16.72
CA THR A 69 -7.77 -6.89 15.94
C THR A 69 -7.11 -6.16 14.78
N LEU A 70 -7.86 -5.35 14.02
CA LEU A 70 -7.34 -4.56 12.91
C LEU A 70 -6.28 -3.57 13.38
N ARG A 71 -6.51 -2.88 14.50
CA ARG A 71 -5.54 -1.97 15.13
C ARG A 71 -4.24 -2.68 15.43
N THR A 72 -4.27 -3.80 16.16
CA THR A 72 -3.06 -4.55 16.52
C THR A 72 -2.29 -5.03 15.28
N GLU A 73 -2.99 -5.52 14.25
CA GLU A 73 -2.33 -5.94 13.02
C GLU A 73 -1.74 -4.77 12.23
N PHE A 74 -2.38 -3.60 12.25
CA PHE A 74 -1.90 -2.39 11.61
C PHE A 74 -0.64 -1.86 12.31
N GLU A 75 -0.67 -1.72 13.63
CA GLU A 75 0.48 -1.28 14.44
C GLU A 75 1.67 -2.23 14.27
N ALA A 76 1.44 -3.55 14.25
CA ALA A 76 2.49 -4.54 13.98
C ALA A 76 3.09 -4.41 12.58
N LEU A 77 2.28 -4.01 11.58
CA LEU A 77 2.74 -3.80 10.22
C LEU A 77 3.57 -2.51 10.12
N GLU A 78 3.12 -1.43 10.74
CA GLU A 78 3.90 -0.18 10.82
C GLU A 78 5.25 -0.39 11.53
N GLU A 79 5.27 -1.11 12.66
CA GLU A 79 6.51 -1.46 13.36
C GLU A 79 7.46 -2.23 12.43
N ARG A 80 6.96 -3.27 11.76
CA ARG A 80 7.76 -4.12 10.87
C ARG A 80 8.41 -3.32 9.73
N PHE A 81 7.75 -2.29 9.24
CA PHE A 81 8.21 -1.49 8.10
C PHE A 81 8.76 -0.11 8.50
N ARG A 82 8.91 0.18 9.81
CA ARG A 82 9.40 1.48 10.32
C ARG A 82 10.71 1.92 9.67
N ASP A 83 11.64 0.99 9.51
CA ASP A 83 12.98 1.27 8.97
C ASP A 83 13.14 0.93 7.49
N VAL A 84 12.05 0.52 6.83
CA VAL A 84 12.06 0.21 5.40
C VAL A 84 11.72 1.47 4.63
N MET A 85 12.60 1.87 3.70
CA MET A 85 12.30 3.01 2.84
C MET A 85 11.06 2.72 1.98
N PRO A 86 10.04 3.61 1.98
CA PRO A 86 8.92 3.47 1.06
C PRO A 86 9.44 3.45 -0.37
N THR A 87 8.93 2.50 -1.15
CA THR A 87 9.24 2.40 -2.57
C THR A 87 7.95 2.57 -3.35
N TYR A 88 8.06 3.26 -4.48
CA TYR A 88 6.96 3.45 -5.42
C TYR A 88 7.43 3.05 -6.82
N VAL A 89 6.47 2.76 -7.69
CA VAL A 89 6.74 2.43 -9.08
C VAL A 89 6.21 3.57 -9.93
N VAL A 90 7.04 4.07 -10.85
CA VAL A 90 6.65 5.01 -11.88
C VAL A 90 6.59 4.24 -13.19
N ALA A 91 5.42 4.24 -13.85
CA ALA A 91 5.33 3.78 -15.23
C ALA A 91 5.04 4.99 -16.14
N LEU A 92 5.90 5.16 -17.14
CA LEU A 92 5.73 6.14 -18.20
C LEU A 92 5.33 5.38 -19.46
N GLY A 93 4.17 5.70 -20.02
CA GLY A 93 3.69 5.11 -21.27
C GLY A 93 3.73 6.12 -22.41
N LYS A 94 4.28 5.73 -23.55
CA LYS A 94 4.13 6.46 -24.81
C LYS A 94 3.21 5.67 -25.74
N ARG A 95 2.12 6.30 -26.17
CA ARG A 95 1.21 5.70 -27.15
C ARG A 95 1.96 5.56 -28.49
N ARG A 96 1.83 4.39 -29.12
CA ARG A 96 2.42 4.11 -30.43
C ARG A 96 1.74 4.89 -31.55
#